data_AF-A0A093FLF0-F1
#
_entry.id   AF-A0A093FLF0-F1
#
_cell.length_a   1.000
_cell.length_b   1.000
_cell.length_c   1.000
_cell.angle_alpha   90.00
_cell.angle_beta   90.00
_cell.angle_gamma   90.00
#
_symmetry.space_group_name_H-M   'P 1'
#
loop_
_entity.id
_entity.type
_entity.pdbx_description
1 polymer ?
#
loop_
_entity_poly.entity_id
_entity_poly.type
_entity_poly.pdbx_seq_one_letter_code
_entity_poly.pdbx_strand_id
1 'polypeptide(L)'
;FSADPPPYIDGIRINSPHYLTKIKLTSPGPHTFTLVVSQYEKQNTIHYTIRVYSLCKFTFSKIPTPYTISKRVNGQWKGHSAGGCGNFRDTYRNNPIYQFQLDKNGPLLIELRGPRQYSVGFELITVSTVGDPGSCGFQKKTSGDYRCGFCYLEVENIFAGVYNIIPTTFLPQQEGPFFLDFNSTTPLKVSQLQ
;
A
#
# COMPACT_ATOMS: atom_id res chain seq x y z
N PHE A 1 -5.22 11.17 12.74
CA PHE A 1 -5.54 9.81 12.26
C PHE A 1 -6.61 9.24 13.19
N SER A 2 -7.86 9.09 12.73
CA SER A 2 -8.86 8.30 13.46
C SER A 2 -8.65 6.84 13.06
N ALA A 3 -7.83 6.11 13.81
CA ALA A 3 -7.77 4.66 13.68
C ALA A 3 -8.96 4.08 14.44
N ASP A 4 -9.73 3.20 13.80
CA ASP A 4 -10.78 2.42 14.45
C ASP A 4 -10.39 0.93 14.33
N PRO A 5 -10.22 0.20 15.45
CA PRO A 5 -10.31 0.67 16.83
C PRO A 5 -9.19 1.67 17.20
N PRO A 6 -9.42 2.53 18.22
CA PRO A 6 -8.41 3.45 18.71
C PRO A 6 -7.19 2.68 19.25
N PRO A 7 -5.99 3.25 19.16
CA PRO A 7 -4.78 2.62 19.68
C PRO A 7 -4.91 2.39 21.19
N TYR A 8 -4.40 1.25 21.67
CA TYR A 8 -4.37 0.93 23.11
C TYR A 8 -3.62 2.00 23.92
N ILE A 9 -2.52 2.53 23.37
CA ILE A 9 -1.80 3.71 23.86
C ILE A 9 -1.50 4.58 22.65
N ASP A 10 -2.04 5.80 22.60
CA ASP A 10 -1.61 6.82 21.63
C ASP A 10 -0.43 7.61 22.22
N GLY A 11 0.72 7.53 21.59
CA GLY A 11 1.92 8.25 22.02
C GLY A 11 1.85 9.72 21.64
N ILE A 12 2.29 10.61 22.53
CA ILE A 12 2.43 12.03 22.19
C ILE A 12 3.54 12.17 21.16
N ARG A 13 3.23 12.83 20.03
CA ARG A 13 4.21 13.21 19.02
C ARG A 13 5.08 14.32 19.61
N ILE A 14 6.34 14.01 19.87
CA ILE A 14 7.29 14.94 20.48
C ILE A 14 8.54 15.07 19.61
N ASN A 15 9.16 16.25 19.65
CA ASN A 15 10.45 16.51 19.00
C ASN A 15 11.65 16.17 19.91
N SER A 16 11.40 15.58 21.09
CA SER A 16 12.42 15.09 22.00
C SER A 16 13.03 13.78 21.48
N PRO A 17 14.34 13.53 21.69
CA PRO A 17 14.98 12.28 21.27
C PRO A 17 14.46 11.04 22.02
N HIS A 18 13.74 11.22 23.13
CA HIS A 18 13.35 10.13 24.01
C HIS A 18 11.86 10.20 24.37
N TYR A 19 11.19 9.06 24.18
CA TYR A 19 9.84 8.80 24.66
C TYR A 19 9.84 7.47 25.42
N LEU A 20 9.29 7.46 26.63
CA LEU A 20 9.11 6.26 27.45
C LEU A 20 7.62 6.04 27.70
N THR A 21 7.15 4.83 27.37
CA THR A 21 5.80 4.40 27.69
C THR A 21 5.83 3.07 28.45
N LYS A 22 4.85 2.87 29.33
CA LYS A 22 4.73 1.67 30.17
C LYS A 22 3.40 0.99 29.90
N ILE A 23 3.47 -0.29 29.51
CA ILE A 23 2.30 -1.16 29.39
C ILE A 23 2.15 -1.92 30.71
N LYS A 24 0.97 -1.87 31.32
CA LYS A 24 0.62 -2.66 32.50
C LYS A 24 -0.23 -3.84 32.07
N LEU A 25 0.23 -5.06 32.33
CA LEU A 25 -0.55 -6.28 32.11
C LEU A 25 -1.46 -6.49 33.33
N THR A 26 -2.77 -6.42 33.13
CA THR A 26 -3.77 -6.52 34.21
C THR A 26 -4.44 -7.88 34.30
N SER A 27 -4.29 -8.72 33.28
CA SER A 27 -4.81 -10.08 33.24
C SER A 27 -3.68 -11.10 33.12
N PRO A 28 -3.84 -12.33 33.64
CA PRO A 28 -2.90 -13.42 33.40
C PRO A 28 -3.00 -13.94 31.96
N GLY A 29 -1.91 -14.50 31.46
CA GLY A 29 -1.83 -15.09 30.12
C GLY A 29 -0.87 -14.34 29.17
N PRO A 30 -0.75 -14.81 27.91
CA PRO A 30 0.02 -14.12 26.89
C PRO A 30 -0.72 -12.90 26.33
N HIS A 31 0.01 -11.80 26.09
CA HIS A 31 -0.52 -10.58 25.46
C HIS A 31 0.30 -10.22 24.22
N THR A 32 -0.39 -9.78 23.17
CA THR A 32 0.21 -9.36 21.91
C THR A 32 -0.08 -7.88 21.66
N PHE A 33 0.94 -7.11 21.32
CA PHE A 33 0.83 -5.69 21.02
C PHE A 33 1.54 -5.37 19.70
N THR A 34 0.99 -4.41 18.95
CA THR A 34 1.61 -3.87 17.74
C THR A 34 2.14 -2.47 18.03
N LEU A 35 3.44 -2.27 17.82
CA LEU A 35 4.07 -0.96 17.95
C LEU A 35 4.12 -0.27 16.57
N VAL A 36 3.43 0.85 16.44
CA VAL A 36 3.48 1.70 15.24
C VAL A 36 4.31 2.95 15.55
N VAL A 37 5.44 3.10 14.87
CA VAL A 37 6.23 4.33 14.91
C VAL A 37 5.76 5.24 13.78
N SER A 38 5.32 6.45 14.12
CA SER A 38 4.82 7.42 13.15
C SER A 38 5.49 8.78 13.32
N GLN A 39 5.64 9.52 12.23
CA GLN A 39 6.15 10.87 12.20
C GLN A 39 5.05 11.81 11.70
N TYR A 40 4.80 12.89 12.43
CA TYR A 40 3.93 13.97 11.98
C TYR A 40 4.67 14.82 10.96
N GLU A 41 4.05 15.13 9.82
CA GLU A 41 4.63 15.92 8.73
C GLU A 41 6.08 15.51 8.41
N LYS A 42 6.24 14.40 7.66
CA LYS A 42 7.55 13.82 7.33
C LYS A 42 8.42 14.76 6.48
N GLN A 43 9.05 15.76 7.10
CA GLN A 43 9.98 16.68 6.43
C GLN A 43 11.35 16.01 6.23
N ASN A 44 11.85 15.32 7.25
CA ASN A 44 13.15 14.63 7.23
C ASN A 44 13.03 13.15 7.61
N THR A 45 13.95 12.32 7.11
CA THR A 45 14.11 10.94 7.58
C THR A 45 14.71 10.94 8.98
N ILE A 46 14.06 10.25 9.92
CA ILE A 46 14.53 10.12 11.30
C ILE A 46 14.95 8.68 11.54
N HIS A 47 16.15 8.50 12.10
CA HIS A 47 16.62 7.20 12.59
C HIS A 47 16.25 7.07 14.07
N TYR A 48 15.81 5.88 14.48
CA TYR A 48 15.40 5.62 15.85
C TYR A 48 15.87 4.25 16.32
N THR A 49 15.96 4.08 17.63
CA THR A 49 16.17 2.78 18.29
C THR A 49 15.02 2.52 19.23
N ILE A 50 14.51 1.28 19.25
CA ILE A 50 13.50 0.85 20.22
C ILE A 50 14.19 -0.03 21.25
N ARG A 51 14.00 0.28 22.53
CA ARG A 51 14.44 -0.56 23.66
C ARG A 51 13.21 -1.00 24.45
N VAL A 52 13.10 -2.30 24.69
CA VAL A 52 12.00 -2.90 25.44
C VAL A 52 12.56 -3.48 26.72
N TYR A 53 12.02 -3.03 27.86
CA TYR A 53 12.33 -3.58 29.18
C TYR A 53 11.10 -4.33 29.67
N SER A 54 11.27 -5.60 30.04
CA SER A 54 10.18 -6.46 30.48
C SER A 54 10.56 -7.19 31.76
N LEU A 55 9.59 -7.34 32.68
CA LEU A 55 9.71 -8.16 33.88
C LEU A 55 9.29 -9.61 33.63
N CYS A 56 8.73 -9.90 32.46
CA CYS A 56 8.35 -11.25 32.02
C CYS A 56 9.06 -11.62 30.72
N LYS A 57 9.06 -12.92 30.40
CA LYS A 57 9.54 -13.39 29.09
C LYS A 57 8.73 -12.72 27.98
N PHE A 58 9.42 -12.15 27.00
CA PHE A 58 8.78 -11.50 25.86
C PHE A 58 9.53 -11.84 24.57
N THR A 59 8.83 -11.68 23.45
CA THR A 59 9.42 -11.72 22.10
C THR A 59 9.15 -10.39 21.43
N PHE A 60 10.16 -9.82 20.79
CA PHE A 60 10.01 -8.60 20.01
C PHE A 60 10.57 -8.84 18.61
N SER A 61 9.69 -8.77 17.62
CA SER A 61 10.02 -9.06 16.23
C SER A 61 9.31 -8.09 15.30
N LYS A 62 9.82 -7.96 14.07
CA LYS A 62 9.09 -7.25 13.01
C LYS A 62 7.81 -8.00 12.71
N ILE A 63 6.75 -7.26 12.36
CA ILE A 63 5.51 -7.86 11.89
C ILE A 63 5.85 -8.72 10.66
N PRO A 64 5.54 -10.02 10.65
CA PRO A 64 5.78 -10.86 9.49
C PRO A 64 4.91 -10.36 8.33
N THR A 65 5.51 -10.19 7.16
CA THR A 65 4.75 -9.93 5.93
C THR A 65 4.14 -11.25 5.46
N PRO A 66 2.83 -11.33 5.20
CA PRO A 66 2.23 -12.52 4.62
C PRO A 66 2.68 -12.72 3.16
N TYR A 67 3.18 -11.66 2.52
CA TYR A 67 3.67 -11.67 1.15
C TYR A 67 5.11 -12.19 1.08
N THR A 68 5.30 -13.32 0.41
CA THR A 68 6.61 -13.97 0.20
C THR A 68 7.27 -13.55 -1.11
N ILE A 69 6.51 -12.93 -2.01
CA ILE A 69 6.95 -12.50 -3.33
C ILE A 69 6.70 -11.00 -3.47
N SER A 70 7.71 -10.28 -3.96
CA SER A 70 7.62 -8.85 -4.26
C SER A 70 8.19 -8.58 -5.65
N LYS A 71 7.40 -7.91 -6.49
CA LYS A 71 7.80 -7.51 -7.84
C LYS A 71 7.61 -6.00 -7.99
N ARG A 72 8.73 -5.29 -8.21
CA ARG A 72 8.73 -3.85 -8.51
C ARG A 72 8.70 -3.61 -10.01
N VAL A 73 7.92 -2.63 -10.43
CA VAL A 73 7.97 -2.00 -11.75
C VAL A 73 8.27 -0.51 -11.58
N ASN A 74 9.17 0.00 -12.42
CA ASN A 74 9.53 1.42 -12.45
C ASN A 74 8.82 2.04 -13.65
N GLY A 75 8.00 3.07 -13.42
CA GLY A 75 7.27 3.78 -14.46
C GLY A 75 7.44 5.29 -14.32
N GLN A 76 6.81 6.04 -15.21
CA GLN A 76 6.73 7.50 -15.13
C GLN A 76 5.46 8.01 -15.80
N TRP A 77 4.96 9.14 -15.30
CA TRP A 77 4.03 9.99 -16.04
C TRP A 77 4.84 11.03 -16.79
N LYS A 78 4.70 11.10 -18.12
CA LYS A 78 5.45 12.03 -18.96
C LYS A 78 4.71 12.38 -20.25
N GLY A 79 4.65 13.66 -20.59
CA GLY A 79 3.98 14.18 -21.79
C GLY A 79 2.54 13.67 -21.87
N HIS A 80 2.24 12.95 -22.95
CA HIS A 80 0.90 12.41 -23.20
C HIS A 80 0.39 11.46 -22.10
N SER A 81 1.30 10.75 -21.42
CA SER A 81 0.95 9.78 -20.38
C SER A 81 0.65 10.39 -19.00
N ALA A 82 0.85 11.69 -18.82
CA ALA A 82 0.45 12.41 -17.62
C ALA A 82 -1.05 12.77 -17.67
N GLY A 83 -1.90 11.74 -17.69
CA GLY A 83 -3.32 11.84 -18.03
C GLY A 83 -4.24 12.31 -16.90
N GLY A 84 -3.80 12.26 -15.65
CA GLY A 84 -4.61 12.61 -14.47
C GLY A 84 -5.64 11.53 -14.12
N CYS A 85 -6.46 11.79 -13.10
CA CYS A 85 -7.45 10.82 -12.61
C CYS A 85 -8.68 10.70 -13.53
N GLY A 86 -9.60 9.78 -13.20
CA GLY A 86 -10.81 9.51 -13.99
C GLY A 86 -11.77 10.69 -14.19
N ASN A 87 -11.58 11.79 -13.45
CA ASN A 87 -12.31 13.05 -13.68
C ASN A 87 -11.95 13.69 -15.03
N PHE A 88 -10.75 13.42 -15.57
CA PHE A 88 -10.23 13.99 -16.81
C PHE A 88 -10.38 12.98 -17.96
N ARG A 89 -11.61 12.73 -18.40
CA ARG A 89 -11.96 11.64 -19.33
C ARG A 89 -11.14 11.63 -20.63
N ASP A 90 -10.82 12.80 -21.17
CA ASP A 90 -10.11 12.92 -22.45
C ASP A 90 -8.65 12.46 -22.39
N THR A 91 -8.01 12.66 -21.24
CA THR A 91 -6.58 12.39 -21.02
C THR A 91 -6.33 11.17 -20.14
N TYR A 92 -7.31 10.76 -19.34
CA TYR A 92 -7.21 9.62 -18.42
C TYR A 92 -6.77 8.34 -19.14
N ARG A 93 -7.32 8.08 -20.33
CA ARG A 93 -7.01 6.92 -21.16
C ARG A 93 -5.55 6.84 -21.62
N ASN A 94 -4.79 7.92 -21.49
CA ASN A 94 -3.40 7.99 -21.90
C ASN A 94 -2.43 7.57 -20.78
N ASN A 95 -2.90 7.45 -19.52
CA ASN A 95 -2.06 7.05 -18.40
C ASN A 95 -1.44 5.67 -18.64
N PRO A 96 -0.24 5.38 -18.11
CA PRO A 96 0.38 4.06 -18.27
C PRO A 96 -0.56 2.93 -17.83
N ILE A 97 -0.55 1.82 -18.54
CA ILE A 97 -1.33 0.63 -18.17
C ILE A 97 -0.35 -0.53 -18.01
N TYR A 98 -0.38 -1.18 -16.86
CA TYR A 98 0.35 -2.42 -16.64
C TYR A 98 -0.64 -3.57 -16.56
N GLN A 99 -0.30 -4.70 -17.15
CA GLN A 99 -1.06 -5.93 -17.01
C GLN A 99 -0.27 -6.89 -16.15
N PHE A 100 -0.94 -7.56 -15.21
CA PHE A 100 -0.37 -8.67 -14.50
C PHE A 100 -1.27 -9.90 -14.53
N GLN A 101 -0.63 -11.05 -14.45
CA GLN A 101 -1.30 -12.35 -14.43
C GLN A 101 -0.96 -13.10 -13.14
N LEU A 102 -1.99 -13.70 -12.55
CA LEU A 102 -1.91 -14.60 -11.40
C LEU A 102 -2.38 -15.99 -11.79
N ASP A 103 -1.58 -17.00 -11.49
CA ASP A 103 -1.91 -18.39 -11.80
C ASP A 103 -2.75 -19.06 -10.70
N LYS A 104 -2.81 -18.46 -9.50
CA LYS A 104 -3.50 -18.99 -8.33
C LYS A 104 -4.14 -17.88 -7.51
N ASN A 105 -5.26 -18.18 -6.88
CA ASN A 105 -5.91 -17.29 -5.94
C ASN A 105 -5.01 -17.04 -4.72
N GLY A 106 -5.12 -15.86 -4.11
CA GLY A 106 -4.41 -15.54 -2.88
C GLY A 106 -4.39 -14.06 -2.55
N PRO A 107 -3.67 -13.66 -1.48
CA PRO A 107 -3.58 -12.27 -1.09
C PRO A 107 -2.67 -11.49 -2.04
N LEU A 108 -3.09 -10.25 -2.33
CA LEU A 108 -2.35 -9.30 -3.14
C LEU A 108 -2.35 -7.92 -2.48
N LEU A 109 -1.17 -7.34 -2.33
CA LEU A 109 -0.97 -5.94 -1.94
C LEU A 109 -0.25 -5.22 -3.07
N ILE A 110 -0.88 -4.17 -3.60
CA ILE A 110 -0.28 -3.29 -4.59
C ILE A 110 0.04 -1.95 -3.93
N GLU A 111 1.26 -1.46 -4.08
CA GLU A 111 1.68 -0.15 -3.60
C GLU A 111 2.12 0.73 -4.77
N LEU A 112 1.72 2.00 -4.74
CA LEU A 112 2.18 3.02 -5.68
C LEU A 112 2.95 4.10 -4.91
N ARG A 113 4.20 4.36 -5.32
CA ARG A 113 5.06 5.41 -4.78
C ARG A 113 5.36 6.42 -5.89
N GLY A 114 4.99 7.68 -5.70
CA GLY A 114 5.27 8.77 -6.64
C GLY A 114 5.96 9.96 -5.96
N PRO A 115 6.16 11.08 -6.68
CA PRO A 115 6.70 12.31 -6.11
C PRO A 115 5.83 12.81 -4.95
N ARG A 116 6.47 13.28 -3.87
CA ARG A 116 5.75 13.70 -2.65
C ARG A 116 4.77 14.86 -2.88
N GLN A 117 5.04 15.71 -3.86
CA GLN A 117 4.16 16.84 -4.20
C GLN A 117 2.88 16.42 -4.95
N TYR A 118 2.79 15.18 -5.44
CA TYR A 118 1.63 14.73 -6.21
C TYR A 118 0.76 13.80 -5.38
N SER A 119 -0.54 14.06 -5.41
CA SER A 119 -1.53 13.11 -4.94
C SER A 119 -1.67 12.00 -5.98
N VAL A 120 -1.38 10.76 -5.58
CA VAL A 120 -1.34 9.59 -6.46
C VAL A 120 -2.44 8.59 -6.10
N GLY A 121 -2.88 7.84 -7.10
CA GLY A 121 -3.91 6.82 -7.01
C GLY A 121 -3.74 5.79 -8.12
N PHE A 122 -4.47 4.69 -8.05
CA PHE A 122 -4.56 3.76 -9.16
C PHE A 122 -5.89 3.02 -9.18
N GLU A 123 -6.20 2.48 -10.35
CA GLU A 123 -7.33 1.59 -10.57
C GLU A 123 -6.85 0.19 -10.92
N LEU A 124 -7.50 -0.83 -10.36
CA LEU A 124 -7.30 -2.23 -10.67
C LEU A 124 -8.55 -2.76 -11.39
N ILE A 125 -8.38 -3.23 -12.61
CA ILE A 125 -9.46 -3.65 -13.51
C ILE A 125 -9.28 -5.13 -13.84
N THR A 126 -10.35 -5.90 -13.69
CA THR A 126 -10.37 -7.32 -14.06
C THR A 126 -10.53 -7.46 -15.56
N VAL A 127 -9.60 -8.15 -16.23
CA VAL A 127 -9.70 -8.48 -17.66
C VAL A 127 -10.35 -9.85 -17.82
N SER A 128 -9.86 -10.84 -17.08
CA SER A 128 -10.41 -12.19 -17.07
C SER A 128 -10.08 -12.87 -15.75
N THR A 129 -10.96 -13.77 -15.29
CA THR A 129 -10.69 -14.64 -14.13
C THR A 129 -10.83 -16.09 -14.55
N VAL A 130 -10.10 -16.97 -13.86
CA VAL A 130 -10.23 -18.41 -14.01
C VAL A 130 -11.35 -18.88 -13.10
N GLY A 131 -12.44 -19.39 -13.68
CA GLY A 131 -13.65 -19.81 -12.96
C GLY A 131 -14.68 -18.69 -12.83
N ASP A 132 -15.79 -18.98 -12.14
CA ASP A 132 -16.81 -17.98 -11.81
C ASP A 132 -16.53 -17.40 -10.41
N PRO A 133 -16.11 -16.13 -10.30
CA PRO A 133 -15.83 -15.50 -9.03
C PRO A 133 -17.10 -15.14 -8.24
N GLY A 134 -18.30 -15.29 -8.84
CA GLY A 134 -19.58 -15.02 -8.20
C GLY A 134 -19.67 -13.62 -7.60
N SER A 135 -20.32 -13.50 -6.44
CA SER A 135 -20.47 -12.23 -5.72
C SER A 135 -19.16 -11.68 -5.12
N CYS A 136 -18.11 -12.50 -5.04
CA CYS A 136 -16.81 -12.09 -4.51
C CYS A 136 -15.90 -11.46 -5.58
N GLY A 137 -16.26 -11.60 -6.86
CA GLY A 137 -15.58 -10.95 -7.97
C GLY A 137 -15.79 -9.44 -7.99
N PHE A 138 -14.88 -8.73 -8.63
CA PHE A 138 -15.03 -7.30 -8.92
C PHE A 138 -14.61 -7.03 -10.35
N GLN A 139 -15.25 -6.06 -10.99
CA GLN A 139 -14.80 -5.56 -12.30
C GLN A 139 -13.73 -4.48 -12.14
N LYS A 140 -13.85 -3.64 -11.11
CA LYS A 140 -12.92 -2.55 -10.81
C LYS A 140 -12.78 -2.31 -9.31
N LYS A 141 -11.55 -2.09 -8.84
CA LYS A 141 -11.19 -1.56 -7.52
C LYS A 141 -10.28 -0.34 -7.68
N THR A 142 -10.20 0.49 -6.66
CA THR A 142 -9.28 1.64 -6.64
C THR A 142 -8.47 1.63 -5.35
N SER A 143 -7.35 2.37 -5.33
CA SER A 143 -6.57 2.62 -4.10
C SER A 143 -7.29 3.49 -3.06
N GLY A 144 -8.55 3.87 -3.30
CA GLY A 144 -9.29 4.86 -2.50
C GLY A 144 -8.90 6.30 -2.84
N ASP A 145 -8.99 7.19 -1.85
CA ASP A 145 -8.64 8.60 -1.99
C ASP A 145 -7.18 8.79 -2.44
N TYR A 146 -6.95 9.79 -3.31
CA TYR A 146 -5.62 10.13 -3.77
C TYR A 146 -4.79 10.71 -2.62
N ARG A 147 -3.58 10.20 -2.44
CA ARG A 147 -2.70 10.55 -1.30
C ARG A 147 -1.35 11.00 -1.80
N CYS A 148 -0.75 11.96 -1.10
CA CYS A 148 0.53 12.55 -1.50
C CYS A 148 1.66 11.50 -1.48
N GLY A 149 2.27 11.24 -2.63
CA GLY A 149 3.46 10.39 -2.81
C GLY A 149 3.29 8.88 -2.56
N PHE A 150 2.21 8.42 -1.92
CA PHE A 150 2.00 7.01 -1.62
C PHE A 150 0.53 6.64 -1.48
N CYS A 151 0.12 5.54 -2.11
CA CYS A 151 -1.14 4.85 -1.85
C CYS A 151 -0.98 3.33 -2.04
N TYR A 152 -1.96 2.56 -1.58
CA TYR A 152 -1.94 1.10 -1.69
C TYR A 152 -3.35 0.54 -1.83
N LEU A 153 -3.45 -0.71 -2.27
CA LEU A 153 -4.67 -1.52 -2.29
C LEU A 153 -4.31 -2.93 -1.82
N GLU A 154 -5.01 -3.39 -0.79
CA GLU A 154 -4.95 -4.77 -0.33
C GLU A 154 -6.20 -5.53 -0.78
N VAL A 155 -6.00 -6.72 -1.33
CA VAL A 155 -7.05 -7.66 -1.70
C VAL A 155 -6.72 -9.00 -1.04
N GLU A 156 -7.45 -9.34 0.02
CA GLU A 156 -7.21 -10.55 0.81
C GLU A 156 -7.21 -11.84 -0.02
N ASN A 157 -8.09 -11.90 -1.02
CA ASN A 157 -8.19 -13.03 -1.93
C ASN A 157 -8.54 -12.55 -3.34
N ILE A 158 -7.52 -12.25 -4.15
CA ILE A 158 -7.69 -12.01 -5.59
C ILE A 158 -7.75 -13.35 -6.32
N PHE A 159 -8.61 -13.46 -7.33
CA PHE A 159 -8.75 -14.67 -8.13
C PHE A 159 -7.57 -14.80 -9.12
N ALA A 160 -7.27 -16.04 -9.52
CA ALA A 160 -6.38 -16.30 -10.63
C ALA A 160 -6.98 -15.69 -11.90
N GLY A 161 -6.15 -15.05 -12.71
CA GLY A 161 -6.64 -14.26 -13.83
C GLY A 161 -5.67 -13.21 -14.33
N VAL A 162 -6.19 -12.33 -15.18
CA VAL A 162 -5.49 -11.24 -15.83
C VAL A 162 -6.13 -9.93 -15.39
N TYR A 163 -5.29 -8.99 -14.97
CA TYR A 163 -5.69 -7.72 -14.40
C TYR A 163 -4.88 -6.59 -15.00
N ASN A 164 -5.54 -5.46 -15.25
CA ASN A 164 -4.90 -4.22 -15.65
C ASN A 164 -4.85 -3.27 -14.45
N ILE A 165 -3.75 -2.55 -14.31
CA ILE A 165 -3.57 -1.49 -13.33
C ILE A 165 -3.17 -0.18 -14.02
N ILE A 166 -3.86 0.88 -13.63
CA ILE A 166 -3.71 2.22 -14.23
C ILE A 166 -3.28 3.18 -13.11
N PRO A 167 -1.97 3.39 -12.90
CA PRO A 167 -1.46 4.38 -11.97
C PRO A 167 -1.61 5.81 -12.52
N THR A 168 -2.08 6.72 -11.68
CA THR A 168 -2.39 8.10 -12.07
C THR A 168 -1.97 9.09 -10.98
N THR A 169 -1.70 10.31 -11.40
CA THR A 169 -1.76 11.49 -10.54
C THR A 169 -3.19 12.02 -10.46
N PHE A 170 -3.49 12.86 -9.46
CA PHE A 170 -4.82 13.46 -9.36
C PHE A 170 -5.10 14.42 -10.52
N LEU A 171 -4.16 15.33 -10.83
CA LEU A 171 -4.26 16.27 -11.94
C LEU A 171 -3.45 15.80 -13.16
N PRO A 172 -3.88 16.12 -14.39
CA PRO A 172 -3.08 15.91 -15.60
C PRO A 172 -1.80 16.76 -15.61
N GLN A 173 -0.88 16.46 -16.52
CA GLN A 173 0.38 17.19 -16.74
C GLN A 173 1.34 17.19 -15.53
N GLN A 174 1.08 16.35 -14.53
CA GLN A 174 2.00 16.11 -13.42
C GLN A 174 2.99 15.02 -13.83
N GLU A 175 4.18 15.45 -14.25
CA GLU A 175 5.22 14.54 -14.73
C GLU A 175 6.15 14.08 -13.61
N GLY A 176 6.47 12.79 -13.58
CA GLY A 176 7.42 12.27 -12.62
C GLY A 176 7.52 10.75 -12.60
N PRO A 177 8.59 10.20 -12.00
CA PRO A 177 8.77 8.77 -11.86
C PRO A 177 7.83 8.20 -10.78
N PHE A 178 7.49 6.92 -10.92
CA PHE A 178 6.80 6.17 -9.89
C PHE A 178 7.32 4.73 -9.78
N PHE A 179 7.08 4.12 -8.63
CA PHE A 179 7.27 2.69 -8.40
C PHE A 179 5.93 2.03 -8.13
N LEU A 180 5.69 0.91 -8.81
CA LEU A 180 4.54 0.06 -8.61
C LEU A 180 5.02 -1.29 -8.07
N ASP A 181 4.67 -1.59 -6.82
CA ASP A 181 5.12 -2.79 -6.12
C ASP A 181 3.95 -3.76 -5.96
N PHE A 182 4.11 -4.98 -6.47
CA PHE A 182 3.15 -6.06 -6.33
C PHE A 182 3.69 -7.07 -5.32
N ASN A 183 3.00 -7.20 -4.20
CA ASN A 183 3.35 -8.12 -3.13
C ASN A 183 2.28 -9.22 -3.06
N SER A 184 2.70 -10.47 -3.14
CA SER A 184 1.83 -11.64 -3.25
C SER A 184 2.45 -12.88 -2.59
N THR A 185 1.72 -13.98 -2.55
CA THR A 185 2.25 -15.30 -2.16
C THR A 185 2.56 -16.20 -3.35
N THR A 186 2.16 -15.79 -4.56
CA THR A 186 2.29 -16.57 -5.79
C THR A 186 2.99 -15.74 -6.88
N PRO A 187 3.90 -16.32 -7.68
CA PRO A 187 4.60 -15.55 -8.71
C PRO A 187 3.62 -14.89 -9.67
N LEU A 188 3.89 -13.63 -10.01
CA LEU A 188 3.11 -12.87 -10.97
C LEU A 188 4.02 -12.35 -12.09
N LYS A 189 3.49 -12.36 -13.31
CA LYS A 189 4.11 -11.75 -14.47
C LYS A 189 3.51 -10.37 -14.67
N VAL A 190 4.33 -9.36 -14.92
CA VAL A 190 3.88 -7.99 -15.18
C VAL A 190 4.49 -7.50 -16.49
N SER A 191 3.66 -6.89 -17.33
CA SER A 191 4.06 -6.24 -18.58
C SER A 191 3.39 -4.87 -18.69
N GLN A 192 4.09 -3.90 -19.29
CA GLN A 192 3.49 -2.62 -19.65
C GLN A 192 2.74 -2.76 -20.97
N LEU A 193 1.50 -2.29 -21.02
CA LEU A 193 0.66 -2.25 -22.23
C LEU A 193 0.76 -0.89 -22.95
N GLN A 194 0.89 0.20 -22.19
CA GLN A 194 1.18 1.55 -22.70
C GLN A 194 2.01 2.35 -21.70
#